data_AF-A0A947CDY2-F1
#
_entry.id   AF-A0A947CDY2-F1
#
_cell.length_a   1.000
_cell.length_b   1.000
_cell.length_c   1.000
_cell.angle_alpha   90.00
_cell.angle_beta   90.00
_cell.angle_gamma   90.00
#
_symmetry.space_group_name_H-M   'P 1'
#
loop_
_entity.id
_entity.type
_entity.pdbx_description
1 polymer ?
#
loop_
_entity_poly.entity_id
_entity_poly.type
_entity_poly.pdbx_seq_one_letter_code
_entity_poly.pdbx_strand_id
1 'polypeptide(L)'
;MLAPTSHPWTTDQTLGEHLEAQGVSRREFLDLCGKLTAMLGLASVVTPRMAKALAQVSKPSVIWIQLQECTGCVESVIRTSEPSIGDLVLETISLDYNHTLMAAAGHAAEAALQASMEANAGKY
;
A
#
# COMPACT_ATOMS: atom_id res chain seq x y z
N MET A 1 -12.43 -13.98 -5.77
CA MET A 1 -11.72 -15.24 -5.47
C MET A 1 -10.37 -14.79 -4.95
N LEU A 2 -9.99 -15.14 -3.71
CA LEU A 2 -8.70 -14.75 -3.14
C LEU A 2 -7.59 -15.52 -3.87
N ALA A 3 -7.19 -15.03 -5.05
CA ALA A 3 -6.01 -15.50 -5.74
C ALA A 3 -4.89 -14.53 -5.37
N PRO A 4 -4.00 -14.87 -4.41
CA PRO A 4 -2.83 -14.05 -4.16
C PRO A 4 -2.08 -13.87 -5.48
N THR A 5 -1.56 -12.66 -5.72
CA THR A 5 -0.75 -12.39 -6.91
C THR A 5 0.44 -13.33 -6.93
N SER A 6 0.96 -13.64 -8.13
CA SER A 6 2.16 -14.50 -8.25
C SER A 6 3.42 -13.85 -7.67
N HIS A 7 3.36 -12.55 -7.38
CA HIS A 7 4.47 -11.73 -6.88
C HIS A 7 3.99 -10.89 -5.69
N PRO A 8 3.79 -11.48 -4.51
CA PRO A 8 3.37 -10.73 -3.33
C PRO A 8 4.46 -9.73 -2.91
N TRP A 9 4.05 -8.65 -2.26
CA TRP A 9 4.96 -7.70 -1.64
C TRP A 9 5.88 -8.39 -0.62
N THR A 10 7.17 -8.08 -0.67
CA THR A 10 8.14 -8.47 0.37
C THR A 10 8.42 -7.32 1.34
N THR A 11 8.87 -7.64 2.54
CA THR A 11 9.29 -6.63 3.53
C THR A 11 10.32 -5.68 2.93
N ASP A 12 10.15 -4.37 3.16
CA ASP A 12 11.03 -3.29 2.69
C ASP A 12 11.16 -3.16 1.15
N GLN A 13 10.29 -3.82 0.39
CA GLN A 13 10.28 -3.72 -1.07
C GLN A 13 9.80 -2.34 -1.53
N THR A 14 10.48 -1.78 -2.52
CA THR A 14 10.04 -0.56 -3.20
C THR A 14 9.10 -0.87 -4.35
N LEU A 15 8.27 0.10 -4.74
CA LEU A 15 7.35 0.00 -5.86
C LEU A 15 8.09 -0.31 -7.17
N GLY A 16 9.28 0.25 -7.37
CA GLY A 16 10.09 -0.05 -8.54
C GLY A 16 10.45 -1.55 -8.63
N GLU A 17 10.92 -2.12 -7.54
CA GLU A 17 11.28 -3.55 -7.45
C GLU A 17 10.03 -4.44 -7.58
N HIS A 18 8.90 -4.02 -6.99
CA HIS A 18 7.65 -4.77 -7.09
C HIS A 18 7.11 -4.81 -8.52
N LEU A 19 7.11 -3.67 -9.22
CA LEU A 19 6.69 -3.60 -10.62
C LEU A 19 7.63 -4.40 -11.54
N GLU A 20 8.94 -4.37 -11.29
CA GLU A 20 9.91 -5.20 -12.03
C GLU A 20 9.66 -6.69 -11.82
N ALA A 21 9.36 -7.13 -10.59
CA ALA A 21 9.00 -8.51 -10.29
C ALA A 21 7.71 -8.95 -11.01
N GLN A 22 6.77 -8.03 -11.21
CA GLN A 22 5.55 -8.26 -12.01
C GLN A 22 5.78 -8.16 -13.53
N GLY A 23 7.02 -7.94 -13.99
CA GLY A 23 7.38 -7.92 -15.40
C GLY A 23 7.23 -6.56 -16.09
N VAL A 24 7.01 -5.47 -15.34
CA VAL A 24 6.99 -4.12 -15.90
C VAL A 24 8.41 -3.71 -16.26
N SER A 25 8.65 -3.47 -17.55
CA SER A 25 9.96 -3.02 -18.01
C SER A 25 10.23 -1.57 -17.59
N ARG A 26 11.52 -1.25 -17.41
CA ARG A 26 11.97 0.14 -17.17
C ARG A 26 11.40 1.13 -18.18
N ARG A 27 11.23 0.72 -19.45
CA ARG A 27 10.67 1.57 -20.50
C ARG A 27 9.19 1.87 -20.26
N GLU A 28 8.39 0.86 -19.91
CA GLU A 28 6.95 1.03 -19.62
C GLU A 28 6.74 1.90 -18.38
N PHE A 29 7.53 1.69 -17.33
CA PHE A 29 7.49 2.53 -16.14
C PHE A 29 7.79 4.00 -16.44
N LEU A 30 8.83 4.28 -17.25
CA LEU A 30 9.18 5.64 -17.64
C LEU A 30 8.13 6.28 -18.57
N ASP A 31 7.52 5.50 -19.46
CA ASP A 31 6.42 5.96 -20.30
C ASP A 31 5.21 6.38 -19.45
N LEU A 32 4.84 5.59 -18.44
CA LEU A 32 3.80 5.94 -17.47
C LEU A 32 4.16 7.24 -16.73
N CYS A 33 5.38 7.36 -16.20
CA CYS A 33 5.82 8.58 -15.51
C CYS A 33 5.77 9.80 -16.43
N GLY A 34 6.09 9.64 -17.73
CA GLY A 34 5.98 10.69 -18.73
C GLY A 34 4.54 11.13 -18.96
N LYS A 35 3.61 10.16 -19.10
CA LYS A 35 2.17 10.43 -19.21
C LYS A 35 1.62 11.15 -17.98
N LEU A 36 1.97 10.70 -16.77
CA LEU A 36 1.56 11.35 -15.52
C LEU A 36 2.10 12.77 -15.41
N THR A 37 3.36 12.98 -15.76
CA THR A 37 3.99 14.32 -15.78
C THR A 37 3.22 15.25 -16.73
N ALA A 38 2.87 14.78 -17.92
CA ALA A 38 2.07 15.54 -18.88
C ALA A 38 0.64 15.82 -18.39
N MET A 39 -0.04 14.83 -17.79
CA MET A 39 -1.38 14.98 -17.23
C MET A 39 -1.43 16.02 -16.10
N LEU A 40 -0.37 16.11 -15.30
CA LEU A 40 -0.22 17.09 -14.23
C LEU A 40 0.23 18.48 -14.73
N GLY A 41 0.41 18.66 -16.05
CA GLY A 41 0.87 19.92 -16.63
C GLY A 41 2.31 20.29 -16.26
N LEU A 42 3.11 19.30 -15.86
CA LEU A 42 4.50 19.51 -15.46
C LEU A 42 5.43 19.49 -16.68
N ALA A 43 6.53 20.23 -16.59
CA ALA A 43 7.56 20.21 -17.63
C ALA A 43 8.21 18.82 -17.73
N SER A 44 8.49 18.37 -18.96
CA SER A 44 9.09 17.05 -19.24
C SER A 44 10.43 16.80 -18.55
N VAL A 45 11.16 17.87 -18.19
CA VAL A 45 12.39 17.80 -17.39
C VAL A 45 12.16 17.22 -15.98
N VAL A 46 10.92 17.23 -15.49
CA VAL A 46 10.55 16.70 -14.17
C VAL A 46 10.33 15.19 -14.21
N THR A 47 10.06 14.59 -15.38
CA THR A 47 9.78 13.15 -15.54
C THR A 47 10.81 12.24 -14.85
N PRO A 48 12.14 12.45 -14.99
CA PRO A 48 13.13 11.60 -14.31
C PRO A 48 13.06 11.70 -12.78
N ARG A 49 12.73 12.90 -12.25
CA ARG A 49 12.56 13.11 -10.81
C ARG A 49 11.32 12.41 -10.29
N MET A 50 10.21 12.47 -11.04
CA MET A 50 8.99 11.72 -10.75
C MET A 50 9.25 10.22 -10.73
N ALA A 51 9.89 9.68 -11.78
CA ALA A 51 10.22 8.27 -11.87
C ALA A 51 11.10 7.80 -10.70
N LYS A 52 12.12 8.59 -10.33
CA LYS A 52 12.97 8.28 -9.18
C LYS A 52 12.18 8.29 -7.86
N ALA A 53 11.27 9.24 -7.68
CA ALA A 53 10.45 9.31 -6.48
C ALA A 53 9.48 8.12 -6.39
N LEU A 54 8.73 7.84 -7.47
CA LEU A 54 7.76 6.74 -7.53
C LEU A 54 8.42 5.38 -7.34
N ALA A 55 9.59 5.15 -7.95
CA ALA A 55 10.30 3.88 -7.84
C ALA A 55 10.75 3.56 -6.40
N GLN A 56 10.83 4.56 -5.51
CA GLN A 56 11.27 4.41 -4.12
C GLN A 56 10.11 4.39 -3.12
N VAL A 57 8.86 4.51 -3.59
CA VAL A 57 7.68 4.43 -2.73
C VAL A 57 7.54 3.01 -2.20
N SER A 58 7.38 2.84 -0.90
CA SER A 58 6.96 1.57 -0.30
C SER A 58 5.44 1.49 -0.23
N LYS A 59 4.90 0.30 -0.03
CA LYS A 59 3.48 0.10 0.22
C LYS A 59 3.01 0.99 1.41
N PRO A 60 1.98 1.84 1.26
CA PRO A 60 1.55 2.75 2.32
C PRO A 60 1.08 2.00 3.56
N SER A 61 1.54 2.42 4.74
CA SER A 61 1.08 1.90 6.04
C SER A 61 -0.25 2.55 6.43
N VAL A 62 -1.17 1.76 6.98
CA VAL A 62 -2.47 2.21 7.50
C VAL A 62 -2.69 1.63 8.88
N ILE A 63 -3.00 2.51 9.83
CA ILE A 63 -3.41 2.18 11.18
C ILE A 63 -4.89 2.52 11.33
N TRP A 64 -5.75 1.50 11.53
CA TRP A 64 -7.19 1.69 11.69
C TRP A 64 -7.60 1.44 13.14
N ILE A 65 -7.93 2.51 13.85
CA ILE A 65 -8.39 2.47 15.23
C ILE A 65 -9.93 2.44 15.30
N GLN A 66 -10.46 1.42 15.97
CA GLN A 66 -11.87 1.34 16.35
C GLN A 66 -12.08 1.94 17.74
N LEU A 67 -12.95 2.95 17.85
CA LEU A 67 -13.37 3.55 19.11
C LEU A 67 -14.82 3.12 19.42
N GLN A 68 -15.72 4.06 19.71
CA GLN A 68 -17.14 3.78 19.91
C GLN A 68 -17.84 3.56 18.57
N GLU A 69 -17.64 2.38 17.98
CA GLU A 69 -18.16 2.02 16.67
C GLU A 69 -18.96 0.70 16.71
N CYS A 70 -19.71 0.42 15.64
CA CYS A 70 -20.59 -0.76 15.54
C CYS A 70 -20.07 -1.84 14.57
N THR A 71 -18.85 -1.66 14.06
CA THR A 71 -18.15 -2.53 13.09
C THR A 71 -18.78 -2.51 11.69
N GLY A 72 -19.85 -1.74 11.48
CA GLY A 72 -20.48 -1.55 10.17
C GLY A 72 -19.55 -0.94 9.12
N CYS A 73 -18.61 -0.06 9.52
CA CYS A 73 -17.62 0.49 8.60
C CYS A 73 -16.63 -0.56 8.10
N VAL A 74 -16.18 -1.46 8.99
CA VAL A 74 -15.29 -2.57 8.63
C VAL A 74 -16.03 -3.57 7.73
N GLU A 75 -17.27 -3.92 8.08
CA GLU A 75 -18.13 -4.78 7.25
C GLU A 75 -18.34 -4.22 5.83
N SER A 76 -18.57 -2.91 5.72
CA SER A 76 -18.68 -2.24 4.41
C SER A 76 -17.41 -2.41 3.57
N VAL A 77 -16.23 -2.30 4.18
CA VAL A 77 -14.96 -2.48 3.47
C VAL A 77 -14.73 -3.94 3.09
N ILE A 78 -15.05 -4.89 3.98
CA ILE A 78 -14.96 -6.33 3.70
C ILE A 78 -15.86 -6.74 2.53
N ARG A 79 -16.99 -6.04 2.32
CA ARG A 79 -17.92 -6.27 1.22
C ARG A 79 -17.57 -5.55 -0.08
N THR A 80 -16.53 -4.72 -0.10
CA THR A 80 -16.09 -4.03 -1.33
C THR A 80 -15.54 -5.04 -2.33
N SER A 81 -15.90 -4.88 -3.61
CA SER A 81 -15.48 -5.78 -4.68
C SER A 81 -14.29 -5.28 -5.49
N GLU A 82 -14.04 -3.97 -5.53
CA GLU A 82 -12.98 -3.35 -6.34
C GLU A 82 -12.39 -2.13 -5.60
N PRO A 83 -11.21 -2.27 -4.94
CA PRO A 83 -10.51 -3.53 -4.70
C PRO A 83 -11.26 -4.43 -3.71
N SER A 84 -11.08 -5.76 -3.80
CA SER A 84 -11.55 -6.65 -2.74
C SER A 84 -10.74 -6.43 -1.46
N ILE A 85 -11.24 -6.87 -0.29
CA ILE A 85 -10.47 -6.77 0.95
C ILE A 85 -9.09 -7.45 0.86
N GLY A 86 -9.00 -8.57 0.14
CA GLY A 86 -7.75 -9.26 -0.12
C GLY A 86 -6.77 -8.39 -0.92
N ASP A 87 -7.24 -7.83 -2.03
CA ASP A 87 -6.39 -6.97 -2.89
C ASP A 87 -6.00 -5.67 -2.17
N LEU A 88 -6.90 -5.13 -1.34
CA LEU A 88 -6.63 -3.96 -0.53
C LEU A 88 -5.46 -4.23 0.43
N VAL A 89 -5.53 -5.29 1.24
CA VAL A 89 -4.50 -5.59 2.26
C VAL A 89 -3.25 -6.25 1.69
N LEU A 90 -3.33 -6.97 0.57
CA LEU A 90 -2.18 -7.67 -0.02
C LEU A 90 -1.46 -6.82 -1.06
N GLU A 91 -2.17 -6.01 -1.85
CA GLU A 91 -1.58 -5.29 -2.99
C GLU A 91 -1.52 -3.77 -2.77
N THR A 92 -2.53 -3.18 -2.13
CA THR A 92 -2.70 -1.72 -2.12
C THR A 92 -2.09 -1.03 -0.90
N ILE A 93 -2.42 -1.50 0.31
CA ILE A 93 -1.97 -0.92 1.58
C ILE A 93 -1.40 -2.00 2.51
N SER A 94 -0.49 -1.62 3.39
CA SER A 94 -0.13 -2.41 4.57
C SER A 94 -1.08 -2.04 5.70
N LEU A 95 -2.06 -2.90 5.98
CA LEU A 95 -2.98 -2.71 7.10
C LEU A 95 -2.30 -3.22 8.38
N ASP A 96 -1.54 -2.36 9.03
CA ASP A 96 -0.65 -2.73 10.13
C ASP A 96 -1.40 -2.94 11.45
N TYR A 97 -2.56 -2.29 11.61
CA TYR A 97 -3.39 -2.44 12.79
C TYR A 97 -4.88 -2.30 12.45
N ASN A 98 -5.66 -3.30 12.86
CA ASN A 98 -7.12 -3.32 12.79
C ASN A 98 -7.63 -4.44 13.71
N HIS A 99 -8.40 -4.11 14.74
CA HIS A 99 -8.85 -5.10 15.72
C HIS A 99 -9.64 -6.28 15.15
N THR A 100 -10.37 -6.08 14.05
CA THR A 100 -11.26 -7.09 13.48
C THR A 100 -10.53 -8.08 12.58
N LEU A 101 -9.49 -7.62 11.86
CA LEU A 101 -8.81 -8.39 10.81
C LEU A 101 -7.43 -8.90 11.23
N MET A 102 -6.80 -8.30 12.25
CA MET A 102 -5.45 -8.68 12.66
C MET A 102 -5.42 -10.04 13.37
N ALA A 103 -4.29 -10.75 13.23
CA ALA A 103 -4.11 -12.04 13.89
C ALA A 103 -3.70 -11.92 15.37
N ALA A 104 -2.99 -10.84 15.74
CA ALA A 104 -2.51 -10.63 17.11
C ALA A 104 -3.62 -10.09 18.04
N ALA A 105 -3.50 -10.37 19.34
CA ALA A 105 -4.45 -9.92 20.36
C ALA A 105 -3.75 -9.50 21.67
N GLY A 106 -4.45 -8.76 22.51
CA GLY A 106 -3.94 -8.31 23.81
C GLY A 106 -2.62 -7.55 23.68
N HIS A 107 -1.63 -7.91 24.50
CA HIS A 107 -0.31 -7.24 24.48
C HIS A 107 0.41 -7.33 23.14
N ALA A 108 0.20 -8.40 22.36
CA ALA A 108 0.81 -8.53 21.04
C ALA A 108 0.19 -7.55 20.03
N ALA A 109 -1.11 -7.27 20.15
CA ALA A 109 -1.77 -6.26 19.32
C ALA A 109 -1.25 -4.86 19.65
N GLU A 110 -1.13 -4.52 20.93
CA GLU A 110 -0.56 -3.23 21.37
C GLU A 110 0.90 -3.07 20.94
N ALA A 111 1.71 -4.13 21.03
CA ALA A 111 3.09 -4.10 20.55
C ALA A 111 3.16 -3.88 19.03
N ALA A 112 2.26 -4.49 18.25
CA ALA A 112 2.18 -4.27 16.81
C ALA A 112 1.78 -2.82 16.47
N LEU A 113 0.84 -2.24 17.21
CA LEU A 113 0.47 -0.83 17.07
C LEU A 113 1.67 0.08 17.31
N GLN A 114 2.35 -0.06 18.46
CA GLN A 114 3.50 0.79 18.81
C GLN A 114 4.64 0.64 17.79
N ALA A 115 4.95 -0.60 17.39
CA ALA A 115 6.00 -0.84 16.40
C ALA A 115 5.68 -0.20 15.03
N SER A 116 4.43 -0.30 14.56
CA SER A 116 4.02 0.35 13.30
C SER A 116 4.08 1.89 13.43
N MET A 117 3.62 2.43 14.56
CA MET A 117 3.67 3.87 14.84
C MET A 117 5.10 4.42 14.84
N GLU A 118 6.06 3.69 15.40
CA GLU A 118 7.47 4.05 15.42
C GLU A 118 8.11 3.95 14.03
N ALA A 119 7.90 2.83 13.33
CA ALA A 119 8.50 2.58 12.01
C ALA A 119 8.01 3.56 10.93
N ASN A 120 6.74 3.96 11.01
CA ASN A 120 6.06 4.73 9.97
C ASN A 120 5.74 6.17 10.38
N ALA A 121 6.34 6.70 11.46
CA ALA A 121 6.03 8.03 12.00
C ALA A 121 5.99 9.14 10.91
N GLY A 122 4.84 9.82 10.82
CA GLY A 122 4.60 10.88 9.82
C GLY A 122 4.26 10.38 8.41
N LYS A 123 4.02 9.08 8.23
CA LYS A 123 3.73 8.43 6.95
C LYS A 123 2.47 7.53 6.96
N TYR A 124 1.85 7.31 8.12
CA TYR A 124 0.53 6.66 8.28
C TYR A 124 -0.53 7.68 8.73
#